data_AF-A0A814AB40-F1
#
_entry.id   AF-A0A814AB40-F1
#
_cell.length_a   1.000
_cell.length_b   1.000
_cell.length_c   1.000
_cell.angle_alpha   90.00
_cell.angle_beta   90.00
_cell.angle_gamma   90.00
#
_symmetry.space_group_name_H-M   'P 1'
#
loop_
_entity.id
_entity.type
_entity.pdbx_description
1 polymer ?
#
loop_
_entity_poly.entity_id
_entity_poly.type
_entity_poly.pdbx_seq_one_letter_code
_entity_poly.pdbx_strand_id
1 'polypeptide(L)'
;MLGMLYMTFVNQAFYRLIRIAYSQNRRFQSLKLYIMLPVIEIIVVTCILLCVFIPLNEMIYLPNDYFCTISFTNIPGVLSSAFVVYLGPFCCLLFIYMHITRFIHQQGNIQTLVIKQRQVRDLLIIRRILIIVSFLLILGMPAFVLVIMFIITGEENPLIVRISYFPVSISQMGLSVALLFSIPQLKNIVLSLRIISTVTPVNRAVQGTIQMKTITGTQ
;
A
#
# COMPACT_ATOMS: atom_id res chain seq x y z
N MET A 1 -5.44 -10.61 4.53
CA MET A 1 -4.77 -9.99 3.36
C MET A 1 -4.84 -8.47 3.36
N LEU A 2 -6.02 -7.85 3.46
CA LEU A 2 -6.16 -6.39 3.45
C LEU A 2 -5.38 -5.68 4.57
N GLY A 3 -5.33 -6.26 5.78
CA GLY A 3 -4.52 -5.72 6.89
C GLY A 3 -3.04 -5.57 6.51
N MET A 4 -2.45 -6.53 5.80
CA MET A 4 -1.05 -6.44 5.34
C MET A 4 -0.83 -5.25 4.39
N LEU A 5 -1.84 -4.91 3.57
CA LEU A 5 -1.77 -3.75 2.68
C LEU A 5 -1.80 -2.45 3.47
N TYR A 6 -2.69 -2.32 4.46
CA TYR A 6 -2.73 -1.16 5.35
C TYR A 6 -1.41 -0.97 6.11
N MET A 7 -0.88 -2.04 6.67
CA MET A 7 0.41 -2.09 7.35
C MET A 7 1.57 -1.67 6.42
N THR A 8 1.55 -2.08 5.16
CA THR A 8 2.50 -1.60 4.14
C THR A 8 2.44 -0.07 3.97
N PHE A 9 1.25 0.54 3.98
CA PHE A 9 1.14 2.01 3.94
C PHE A 9 1.64 2.67 5.22
N VAL A 10 1.38 2.09 6.39
CA VAL A 10 1.90 2.58 7.67
C VAL A 10 3.42 2.59 7.63
N ASN A 11 4.07 1.51 7.20
CA ASN A 11 5.51 1.45 7.02
C ASN A 11 6.03 2.51 6.05
N GLN A 12 5.38 2.66 4.88
CA GLN A 12 5.76 3.70 3.91
C GLN A 12 5.65 5.11 4.51
N ALA A 13 4.61 5.38 5.30
CA ALA A 13 4.44 6.66 5.99
C ALA A 13 5.50 6.86 7.07
N PHE A 14 5.82 5.82 7.84
CA PHE A 14 6.83 5.86 8.88
C PHE A 14 8.23 6.09 8.32
N TYR A 15 8.58 5.46 7.20
CA TYR A 15 9.83 5.74 6.49
C TYR A 15 9.93 7.19 6.04
N ARG A 16 8.83 7.78 5.58
CA ARG A 16 8.79 9.21 5.24
C ARG A 16 8.94 10.08 6.46
N LEU A 17 8.29 9.73 7.58
CA LEU A 17 8.45 10.43 8.84
C LEU A 17 9.91 10.46 9.28
N ILE A 18 10.58 9.29 9.30
CA ILE A 18 12.00 9.19 9.63
C ILE A 18 12.84 10.09 8.71
N ARG A 19 12.61 9.99 7.40
CA ARG A 19 13.38 10.75 6.42
C ARG A 19 13.17 12.26 6.52
N ILE A 20 11.95 12.72 6.81
CA ILE A 20 11.61 14.15 6.86
C ILE A 20 11.95 14.74 8.24
N ALA A 21 11.41 14.16 9.31
CA ALA A 21 11.52 14.69 10.67
C ALA A 21 12.88 14.40 11.32
N TYR A 22 13.50 13.26 11.01
CA TYR A 22 14.76 12.81 11.60
C TYR A 22 15.90 12.78 10.59
N SER A 23 15.87 13.69 9.61
CA SER A 23 16.87 13.77 8.54
C SER A 23 18.32 13.95 9.05
N GLN A 24 18.48 14.58 10.22
CA GLN A 24 19.79 14.85 10.83
C GLN A 24 20.36 13.66 11.63
N ASN A 25 19.50 12.76 12.10
CA ASN A 25 19.91 11.68 13.00
C ASN A 25 20.30 10.41 12.21
N ARG A 26 21.61 10.22 11.98
CA ARG A 26 22.17 9.12 11.18
C ARG A 26 21.75 7.71 11.65
N ARG A 27 21.47 7.52 12.95
CA ARG A 27 21.03 6.22 13.50
C ARG A 27 19.69 5.75 12.90
N PHE A 28 18.72 6.66 12.73
CA PHE A 28 17.40 6.31 12.19
C PHE A 28 17.43 6.05 10.68
N GLN A 29 18.49 6.46 9.97
CA GLN A 29 18.65 6.23 8.54
C GLN A 29 19.38 4.93 8.19
N SER A 30 19.69 4.09 9.18
CA SER A 30 20.38 2.83 8.94
C SER A 30 19.49 1.85 8.17
N LEU A 31 20.03 1.21 7.12
CA LEU A 31 19.33 0.17 6.34
C LEU A 31 18.76 -0.93 7.26
N LYS A 32 19.49 -1.25 8.34
CA LYS A 32 19.07 -2.22 9.36
C LYS A 32 17.70 -1.86 9.94
N LEU A 33 17.44 -0.59 10.25
CA LEU A 33 16.14 -0.16 10.80
C LEU A 33 15.01 -0.34 9.78
N TYR A 34 15.26 -0.06 8.50
CA TYR A 34 14.28 -0.28 7.42
C TYR A 34 13.95 -1.76 7.21
N ILE A 35 14.90 -2.67 7.42
CA ILE A 35 14.66 -4.12 7.31
C ILE A 35 14.00 -4.65 8.59
N MET A 36 14.37 -4.14 9.75
CA MET A 36 13.82 -4.58 11.04
C MET A 36 12.36 -4.17 11.21
N LEU A 37 11.95 -3.00 10.71
CA LEU A 37 10.57 -2.51 10.86
C LEU A 37 9.48 -3.48 10.35
N PRO A 38 9.53 -3.98 9.09
CA PRO A 38 8.53 -4.93 8.60
C PRO A 38 8.61 -6.28 9.30
N VAL A 39 9.81 -6.70 9.74
CA VAL A 39 9.96 -7.95 10.52
C VAL A 39 9.27 -7.82 11.87
N ILE A 40 9.51 -6.71 12.59
CA ILE A 40 8.83 -6.41 13.86
C ILE A 40 7.33 -6.36 13.65
N GLU A 41 6.87 -5.71 12.58
CA GLU A 41 5.46 -5.61 12.27
C GLU A 41 4.81 -6.98 12.02
N ILE A 42 5.44 -7.85 11.22
CA ILE A 42 4.95 -9.21 10.99
C ILE A 42 4.88 -9.98 12.30
N ILE A 43 5.91 -9.87 13.14
CA ILE A 43 5.93 -10.52 14.46
C ILE A 43 4.79 -9.98 15.33
N VAL A 44 4.61 -8.67 15.42
CA VAL A 44 3.56 -8.04 16.23
C VAL A 44 2.17 -8.45 15.74
N VAL A 45 1.91 -8.39 14.44
CA VAL A 45 0.62 -8.80 13.87
C VAL A 45 0.37 -10.28 14.12
N THR A 46 1.38 -11.14 13.93
CA THR A 46 1.28 -12.58 14.20
C THR A 46 1.04 -12.85 15.68
N CYS A 47 1.77 -12.20 16.57
CA CYS A 47 1.58 -12.31 18.01
C CYS A 47 0.20 -11.82 18.45
N ILE A 48 -0.30 -10.70 17.92
CA ILE A 48 -1.65 -10.23 18.22
C ILE A 48 -2.69 -11.24 17.72
N LEU A 49 -2.52 -11.74 16.49
CA LEU A 49 -3.43 -12.75 15.93
C LEU A 49 -3.45 -14.04 16.76
N LEU A 50 -2.28 -14.55 17.15
CA LEU A 50 -2.15 -15.79 17.91
C LEU A 50 -2.55 -15.61 19.39
N CYS A 51 -2.10 -14.56 20.06
CA CYS A 51 -2.30 -14.38 21.50
C CYS A 51 -3.69 -13.84 21.85
N VAL A 52 -4.34 -13.11 20.94
CA VAL A 52 -5.69 -12.59 21.18
C VAL A 52 -6.73 -13.59 20.67
N PHE A 53 -6.68 -13.98 19.40
CA PHE A 53 -7.82 -14.69 18.81
C PHE A 53 -7.88 -16.20 19.14
N ILE A 54 -6.74 -16.85 19.40
CA ILE A 54 -6.72 -18.30 19.70
C ILE A 54 -7.31 -18.59 21.09
N PRO A 55 -6.82 -17.99 22.20
CA PRO A 55 -7.30 -18.37 23.53
C PRO A 55 -8.76 -17.92 23.79
N LEU A 56 -9.25 -16.92 23.06
CA LEU A 56 -10.63 -16.46 23.16
C LEU A 56 -11.64 -17.35 22.39
N ASN A 57 -11.17 -18.42 21.73
CA ASN A 57 -11.98 -19.37 20.98
C ASN A 57 -12.90 -18.70 19.93
N GLU A 58 -12.46 -17.57 19.38
CA GLU A 58 -13.27 -16.73 18.48
C GLU A 58 -13.33 -17.23 17.03
N MET A 59 -12.49 -18.23 16.73
CA MET A 59 -12.32 -18.78 15.39
C MET A 59 -13.21 -20.01 15.23
N ILE A 60 -14.17 -19.94 14.31
CA ILE A 60 -15.00 -21.08 13.91
C ILE A 60 -14.44 -21.64 12.61
N TYR A 61 -14.30 -22.96 12.58
CA TYR A 61 -13.97 -23.69 11.36
C TYR A 61 -15.23 -23.86 10.52
N LEU A 62 -15.23 -23.33 9.30
CA LEU A 62 -16.34 -23.50 8.35
C LEU A 62 -16.07 -24.77 7.51
N PRO A 63 -16.81 -25.88 7.73
CA PRO A 63 -16.53 -27.14 7.06
C PRO A 63 -16.78 -27.09 5.54
N ASN A 64 -17.69 -26.21 5.10
CA ASN A 64 -18.05 -26.09 3.69
C ASN A 64 -16.97 -25.41 2.83
N ASP A 65 -16.16 -24.54 3.44
CA ASP A 65 -15.16 -23.75 2.72
C ASP A 65 -13.71 -24.05 3.17
N TYR A 66 -13.52 -24.98 4.12
CA TYR A 66 -12.22 -25.47 4.62
C TYR A 66 -11.28 -24.38 5.17
N PHE A 67 -11.81 -23.29 5.74
CA PHE A 67 -11.02 -22.25 6.41
C PHE A 67 -11.58 -21.87 7.79
N CYS A 68 -10.71 -21.33 8.63
CA CYS A 68 -11.10 -20.73 9.91
C CYS A 68 -11.40 -19.25 9.71
N THR A 69 -12.53 -18.79 10.26
CA THR A 69 -12.90 -17.38 10.27
C THR A 69 -13.41 -16.98 11.64
N ILE A 70 -13.35 -15.69 11.94
CA ILE A 70 -14.03 -15.12 13.11
C ILE A 70 -15.54 -15.23 12.85
N SER A 71 -16.28 -15.79 13.79
CA SER A 71 -17.74 -15.84 13.71
C SER A 71 -18.32 -14.44 13.90
N PHE A 72 -19.34 -14.10 13.11
CA PHE A 72 -20.01 -12.81 13.22
C PHE A 72 -20.79 -12.70 14.54
N THR A 73 -21.19 -13.82 15.15
CA THR A 73 -21.80 -13.84 16.50
C THR A 73 -20.89 -13.24 17.58
N ASN A 74 -19.57 -13.34 17.42
CA ASN A 74 -18.62 -12.78 18.39
C ASN A 74 -18.33 -11.31 18.07
N ILE A 75 -19.24 -10.43 18.50
CA ILE A 75 -19.13 -8.98 18.34
C ILE A 75 -17.77 -8.43 18.86
N PRO A 76 -17.29 -8.80 20.07
CA PRO A 76 -15.95 -8.41 20.52
C PRO A 76 -14.83 -8.76 19.56
N GLY A 77 -14.84 -9.97 18.98
CA GLY A 77 -13.84 -10.41 18.01
C GLY A 77 -13.92 -9.66 16.68
N VAL A 78 -15.14 -9.40 16.19
CA VAL A 78 -15.37 -8.58 14.99
C VAL A 78 -14.90 -7.14 15.21
N LEU A 79 -15.21 -6.53 16.35
CA LEU A 79 -14.77 -5.18 16.68
C LEU A 79 -13.24 -5.10 16.87
N SER A 80 -12.65 -6.08 17.56
CA SER A 80 -11.20 -6.15 17.78
C SER A 80 -10.46 -6.34 16.46
N SER A 81 -10.95 -7.21 15.59
CA SER A 81 -10.38 -7.41 14.25
C SER A 81 -10.55 -6.17 13.37
N ALA A 82 -11.72 -5.52 13.38
CA ALA A 82 -11.93 -4.26 12.68
C ALA A 82 -10.98 -3.16 13.17
N PHE A 83 -10.77 -3.08 14.50
CA PHE A 83 -9.83 -2.16 15.10
C PHE A 83 -8.39 -2.44 14.64
N VAL A 84 -7.91 -3.67 14.76
CA VAL A 84 -6.53 -4.04 14.42
C VAL A 84 -6.26 -3.92 12.92
N VAL A 85 -7.23 -4.29 12.07
CA VAL A 85 -7.05 -4.37 10.61
C VAL A 85 -7.30 -3.02 9.92
N TYR A 86 -8.23 -2.20 10.42
CA TYR A 86 -8.63 -0.95 9.77
C TYR A 86 -8.35 0.28 10.62
N LEU A 87 -8.98 0.39 11.79
CA LEU A 87 -8.99 1.63 12.56
C LEU A 87 -7.60 1.99 13.11
N GLY A 88 -6.88 1.00 13.63
CA GLY A 88 -5.51 1.15 14.15
C GLY A 88 -4.55 1.67 13.09
N PRO A 89 -4.36 0.97 11.96
CA PRO A 89 -3.52 1.45 10.86
C PRO A 89 -3.93 2.83 10.35
N PHE A 90 -5.23 3.12 10.27
CA PHE A 90 -5.73 4.43 9.88
C PHE A 90 -5.35 5.54 10.88
N CYS A 91 -5.56 5.32 12.17
CA CYS A 91 -5.16 6.24 13.24
C CYS A 91 -3.65 6.46 13.24
N CYS A 92 -2.85 5.40 13.05
CA CYS A 92 -1.39 5.49 12.92
C CYS A 92 -0.99 6.36 11.72
N LEU A 93 -1.62 6.16 10.55
CA LEU A 93 -1.37 6.99 9.37
C LEU A 93 -1.71 8.46 9.63
N LEU A 94 -2.88 8.75 10.20
CA LEU A 94 -3.27 10.12 10.55
C LEU A 94 -2.27 10.75 11.51
N PHE A 95 -1.87 10.04 12.56
CA PHE A 95 -0.90 10.52 13.53
C PHE A 95 0.46 10.85 12.86
N ILE A 96 0.98 9.93 12.04
CA ILE A 96 2.23 10.15 11.29
C ILE A 96 2.12 11.39 10.40
N TYR A 97 1.02 11.53 9.65
CA TYR A 97 0.86 12.66 8.73
C TYR A 97 0.62 13.99 9.44
N MET A 98 -0.10 14.00 10.55
CA MET A 98 -0.21 15.18 11.41
C MET A 98 1.18 15.62 11.90
N HIS A 99 2.02 14.66 12.32
CA HIS A 99 3.37 14.95 12.78
C HIS A 99 4.27 15.49 11.65
N ILE A 100 4.22 14.89 10.45
CA ILE A 100 4.96 15.39 9.28
C ILE A 100 4.52 16.81 8.93
N THR A 101 3.21 17.06 8.90
CA THR A 101 2.66 18.37 8.54
C THR A 101 3.05 19.44 9.55
N ARG A 102 2.96 19.14 10.85
CA ARG A 102 3.42 20.03 11.92
C ARG A 102 4.90 20.35 11.80
N PHE A 103 5.73 19.35 11.53
CA PHE A 103 7.18 19.53 11.36
C PHE A 103 7.50 20.41 10.15
N ILE A 104 6.84 20.20 9.01
CA ILE A 104 7.02 21.02 7.81
C ILE A 104 6.61 22.47 8.09
N HIS A 105 5.49 22.69 8.76
CA HIS A 105 5.01 24.04 9.08
C HIS A 105 5.97 24.80 10.01
N GLN A 106 6.59 24.11 10.97
CA GLN A 106 7.58 24.71 11.87
C GLN A 106 8.88 25.11 11.15
N GLN A 107 9.29 24.36 10.11
CA GLN A 107 10.51 24.67 9.35
C GLN A 107 10.33 25.65 8.19
N GLY A 108 9.08 26.04 7.86
CA GLY A 108 8.76 26.82 6.67
C GLY A 108 9.47 28.18 6.53
N ASN A 109 9.94 28.78 7.63
CA ASN A 109 10.59 30.09 7.61
C ASN A 109 12.10 30.07 7.30
N ILE A 110 12.78 28.92 7.37
CA ILE A 110 14.26 28.86 7.30
C ILE A 110 14.74 28.03 6.08
N GLN A 111 13.83 27.50 5.27
CA GLN A 111 14.19 26.54 4.22
C GLN A 111 14.55 27.17 2.87
N THR A 112 15.58 26.60 2.23
CA THR A 112 15.98 26.94 0.86
C THR A 112 14.94 26.49 -0.17
N LEU A 113 14.88 27.17 -1.32
CA LEU A 113 13.97 26.87 -2.43
C LEU A 113 13.97 25.39 -2.86
N VAL A 114 15.13 24.73 -2.83
CA VAL A 114 15.29 23.31 -3.19
C VAL A 114 14.56 22.38 -2.20
N ILE A 115 14.63 22.68 -0.90
CA ILE A 115 13.93 21.89 0.12
C ILE A 115 12.42 22.08 -0.01
N LYS A 116 11.97 23.31 -0.29
CA LYS A 116 10.56 23.63 -0.51
C LYS A 116 9.97 22.83 -1.68
N GLN A 117 10.67 22.73 -2.81
CA GLN A 117 10.22 21.90 -3.94
C GLN A 117 10.12 20.40 -3.58
N ARG A 118 11.08 19.88 -2.80
CA ARG A 118 11.04 18.50 -2.32
C ARG A 118 9.83 18.25 -1.42
N GLN A 119 9.53 19.17 -0.51
CA GLN A 119 8.36 19.10 0.37
C GLN A 119 7.04 19.14 -0.38
N VAL A 120 6.89 20.01 -1.39
CA VAL A 120 5.67 20.07 -2.20
C VAL A 120 5.41 18.72 -2.89
N ARG A 121 6.45 18.10 -3.44
CA ARG A 121 6.34 16.75 -4.01
C ARG A 121 5.94 15.72 -2.95
N ASP A 122 6.59 15.73 -1.79
CA ASP A 122 6.29 14.77 -0.72
C ASP A 122 4.83 14.95 -0.23
N LEU A 123 4.35 16.19 -0.07
CA LEU A 123 2.97 16.52 0.31
C LEU A 123 1.96 16.06 -0.75
N LEU A 124 2.27 16.22 -2.04
CA LEU A 124 1.43 15.71 -3.12
C LEU A 124 1.27 14.18 -3.03
N ILE A 125 2.37 13.45 -2.74
CA ILE A 125 2.30 12.00 -2.57
C ILE A 125 1.50 11.65 -1.29
N ILE A 126 1.65 12.41 -0.20
CA ILE A 126 0.85 12.22 1.02
C ILE A 126 -0.65 12.40 0.72
N ARG A 127 -1.02 13.46 0.00
CA ARG A 127 -2.40 13.72 -0.41
C ARG A 127 -2.96 12.54 -1.21
N ARG A 128 -2.18 11.97 -2.14
CA ARG A 128 -2.59 10.78 -2.89
C ARG A 128 -2.80 9.57 -1.99
N ILE A 129 -1.91 9.30 -1.05
CA ILE A 129 -2.06 8.18 -0.11
C ILE A 129 -3.31 8.36 0.75
N LEU A 130 -3.55 9.57 1.28
CA LEU A 130 -4.77 9.85 2.05
C LEU A 130 -6.04 9.64 1.23
N ILE A 131 -6.05 10.06 -0.04
CA ILE A 131 -7.17 9.80 -0.94
C ILE A 131 -7.38 8.30 -1.14
N ILE A 132 -6.31 7.54 -1.43
CA ILE A 132 -6.38 6.08 -1.62
C ILE A 132 -6.90 5.38 -0.35
N VAL A 133 -6.36 5.73 0.81
CA VAL A 133 -6.78 5.19 2.11
C VAL A 133 -8.24 5.53 2.40
N SER A 134 -8.68 6.75 2.09
CA SER A 134 -10.09 7.15 2.24
C SER A 134 -11.01 6.36 1.32
N PHE A 135 -10.61 6.13 0.06
CA PHE A 135 -11.35 5.26 -0.86
C PHE A 135 -11.41 3.82 -0.35
N LEU A 136 -10.33 3.30 0.22
CA LEU A 136 -10.31 1.96 0.81
C LEU A 136 -11.26 1.84 2.01
N LEU A 137 -11.36 2.88 2.84
CA LEU A 137 -12.33 2.92 3.93
C LEU A 137 -13.77 2.90 3.41
N ILE A 138 -14.07 3.71 2.38
CA ILE A 138 -15.40 3.73 1.75
C ILE A 138 -15.73 2.36 1.13
N LEU A 139 -14.76 1.72 0.46
CA LEU A 139 -14.91 0.36 -0.08
C LEU A 139 -15.07 -0.71 1.00
N GLY A 140 -14.60 -0.45 2.22
CA GLY A 140 -14.81 -1.31 3.39
C GLY A 140 -16.18 -1.14 4.05
N MET A 141 -16.90 -0.05 3.78
CA MET A 141 -18.22 0.22 4.38
C MET A 141 -19.27 -0.86 4.11
N PRO A 142 -19.36 -1.50 2.93
CA PRO A 142 -20.29 -2.61 2.71
C PRO A 142 -20.12 -3.75 3.71
N ALA A 143 -18.88 -4.07 4.11
CA ALA A 143 -18.64 -5.09 5.13
C ALA A 143 -19.20 -4.65 6.50
N PHE A 144 -19.07 -3.37 6.84
CA PHE A 144 -19.66 -2.82 8.06
C PHE A 144 -21.19 -2.86 8.05
N VAL A 145 -21.82 -2.55 6.90
CA VAL A 145 -23.28 -2.66 6.72
C VAL A 145 -23.73 -4.11 6.91
N LEU A 146 -22.99 -5.08 6.37
CA LEU A 146 -23.30 -6.50 6.55
C LEU A 146 -23.23 -6.94 8.02
N VAL A 147 -22.25 -6.43 8.78
CA VAL A 147 -22.16 -6.67 10.22
C VAL A 147 -23.36 -6.07 10.95
N ILE A 148 -23.79 -4.85 10.59
CA ILE A 148 -24.99 -4.23 11.17
C ILE A 148 -26.24 -5.05 10.84
N MET A 149 -26.41 -5.47 9.58
CA MET A 149 -27.53 -6.32 9.19
C MET A 149 -27.56 -7.60 10.01
N PHE A 150 -26.40 -8.26 10.17
CA PHE A 150 -26.27 -9.44 11.01
C PHE A 150 -26.68 -9.19 12.47
N ILE A 151 -26.25 -8.08 13.07
CA ILE A 151 -26.64 -7.73 14.45
C ILE A 151 -28.17 -7.56 14.56
N ILE A 152 -28.83 -7.05 13.52
CA ILE A 152 -30.28 -6.83 13.50
C ILE A 152 -31.04 -8.15 13.27
N THR A 153 -30.62 -8.98 12.31
CA THR A 153 -31.34 -10.21 11.96
C THR A 153 -31.00 -11.41 12.83
N GLY A 154 -29.79 -11.46 13.42
CA GLY A 154 -29.31 -12.59 14.21
C GLY A 154 -28.97 -13.85 13.41
N GLU A 155 -29.08 -13.82 12.08
CA GLU A 155 -28.86 -14.98 11.21
C GLU A 155 -27.56 -14.85 10.40
N GLU A 156 -26.65 -15.82 10.57
CA GLU A 156 -25.41 -15.93 9.78
C GLU A 156 -25.72 -16.53 8.40
N ASN A 157 -25.99 -15.67 7.41
CA ASN A 157 -26.21 -16.15 6.04
C ASN A 157 -24.85 -16.42 5.35
N PRO A 158 -24.58 -17.63 4.84
CA PRO A 158 -23.31 -17.96 4.18
C PRO A 158 -22.99 -17.08 2.96
N LEU A 159 -24.00 -16.46 2.34
CA LEU A 159 -23.81 -15.52 1.24
C LEU A 159 -23.12 -14.23 1.67
N ILE A 160 -23.28 -13.81 2.93
CA ILE A 160 -22.67 -12.59 3.49
C ILE A 160 -21.13 -12.68 3.39
N VAL A 161 -20.58 -13.84 3.75
CA VAL A 161 -19.14 -14.10 3.69
C VAL A 161 -18.64 -13.90 2.27
N ARG A 162 -19.29 -14.52 1.27
CA ARG A 162 -18.88 -14.44 -0.14
C ARG A 162 -18.98 -13.02 -0.71
N ILE A 163 -20.07 -12.32 -0.40
CA ILE A 163 -20.28 -10.93 -0.82
C ILE A 163 -19.21 -10.01 -0.20
N SER A 164 -18.79 -10.27 1.04
CA SER A 164 -17.79 -9.45 1.72
C SER A 164 -16.38 -9.53 1.08
N TYR A 165 -16.04 -10.65 0.43
CA TYR A 165 -14.76 -10.78 -0.27
C TYR A 165 -14.67 -9.94 -1.55
N PHE A 166 -15.80 -9.68 -2.22
CA PHE A 166 -15.80 -8.97 -3.50
C PHE A 166 -15.28 -7.52 -3.39
N PRO A 167 -15.76 -6.68 -2.45
CA PRO A 167 -15.18 -5.36 -2.20
C PRO A 167 -13.69 -5.42 -1.84
N VAL A 168 -13.26 -6.44 -1.09
CA VAL A 168 -11.85 -6.63 -0.73
C VAL A 168 -11.01 -6.87 -1.99
N SER A 169 -11.44 -7.75 -2.89
CA SER A 169 -10.73 -8.01 -4.15
C SER A 169 -10.67 -6.78 -5.06
N ILE A 170 -11.77 -6.04 -5.19
CA ILE A 170 -11.80 -4.77 -5.96
C ILE A 170 -10.85 -3.75 -5.33
N SER A 171 -10.87 -3.60 -4.01
CA SER A 171 -10.01 -2.66 -3.30
C SER A 171 -8.54 -2.99 -3.51
N GLN A 172 -8.19 -4.28 -3.50
CA GLN A 172 -6.83 -4.75 -3.77
C GLN A 172 -6.41 -4.43 -5.21
N MET A 173 -7.27 -4.72 -6.20
CA MET A 173 -6.97 -4.40 -7.60
C MET A 173 -6.81 -2.89 -7.80
N GLY A 174 -7.72 -2.09 -7.24
CA GLY A 174 -7.64 -0.63 -7.26
C GLY A 174 -6.37 -0.12 -6.61
N LEU A 175 -5.94 -0.73 -5.51
CA LEU A 175 -4.70 -0.39 -4.82
C LEU A 175 -3.46 -0.69 -5.66
N SER A 176 -3.39 -1.86 -6.28
CA SER A 176 -2.27 -2.24 -7.15
C SER A 176 -2.11 -1.25 -8.31
N VAL A 177 -3.21 -0.85 -8.92
CA VAL A 177 -3.25 0.17 -9.96
C VAL A 177 -2.83 1.55 -9.40
N ALA A 178 -3.36 1.95 -8.25
CA ALA A 178 -3.04 3.23 -7.63
C ALA A 178 -1.55 3.33 -7.23
N LEU A 179 -0.94 2.24 -6.76
CA LEU A 179 0.48 2.16 -6.45
C LEU A 179 1.33 2.33 -7.71
N LEU A 180 0.94 1.71 -8.82
CA LEU A 180 1.62 1.85 -10.12
C LEU A 180 1.66 3.31 -10.59
N PHE A 181 0.57 4.06 -10.40
CA PHE A 181 0.52 5.49 -10.73
C PHE A 181 1.18 6.41 -9.69
N SER A 182 1.30 5.95 -8.44
CA SER A 182 1.86 6.75 -7.34
C SER A 182 3.38 6.72 -7.30
N ILE A 183 4.02 5.66 -7.83
CA ILE A 183 5.48 5.55 -7.89
C ILE A 183 5.98 6.20 -9.19
N PRO A 184 6.58 7.41 -9.15
CA PRO A 184 6.99 8.12 -10.36
C PRO A 184 8.06 7.38 -11.16
N GLN A 185 8.91 6.58 -10.49
CA GLN A 185 9.92 5.75 -11.14
C GLN A 185 9.27 4.65 -12.00
N LEU A 186 8.21 4.02 -11.49
CA LEU A 186 7.48 2.97 -12.20
C LEU A 186 6.72 3.56 -13.39
N LYS A 187 6.10 4.74 -13.20
CA LYS A 187 5.47 5.49 -14.29
C LYS A 187 6.48 5.80 -15.41
N ASN A 188 7.69 6.24 -15.07
CA ASN A 188 8.72 6.53 -16.08
C ASN A 188 9.21 5.27 -16.81
N ILE A 189 9.34 4.13 -16.12
CA ILE A 189 9.69 2.85 -16.74
C ILE A 189 8.58 2.37 -17.69
N VAL A 190 7.31 2.47 -17.28
CA VAL A 190 6.18 2.07 -18.13
C VAL A 190 6.06 2.99 -19.35
N LEU A 191 6.26 4.30 -19.17
CA LEU A 191 6.27 5.25 -20.29
C LEU A 191 7.46 5.01 -21.23
N SER A 192 8.65 4.72 -20.72
CA SER A 192 9.82 4.44 -21.57
C SER A 192 9.64 3.13 -22.36
N LEU A 193 9.06 2.10 -21.76
CA LEU A 193 8.71 0.85 -22.46
C LEU A 193 7.70 1.09 -23.59
N ARG A 194 6.71 1.97 -23.37
CA ARG A 194 5.71 2.34 -24.38
C ARG A 194 6.32 3.11 -25.55
N ILE A 195 7.33 3.95 -25.29
CA ILE A 195 8.07 4.68 -26.34
C ILE A 195 8.96 3.72 -27.14
N ILE A 196 9.63 2.78 -26.49
CA ILE A 196 10.47 1.76 -27.16
C ILE A 196 9.62 0.87 -28.08
N SER A 197 8.40 0.50 -27.69
CA SER A 197 7.50 -0.29 -28.54
C SER A 197 6.99 0.45 -29.78
N THR A 198 7.03 1.79 -29.77
CA THR A 198 6.65 2.62 -30.94
C THR A 198 7.84 2.98 -31.84
N VAL A 199 9.09 2.73 -31.40
CA VAL A 199 10.32 3.06 -32.15
C VAL A 199 11.09 1.79 -32.51
N THR A 200 10.39 0.80 -33.06
CA THR A 200 11.02 -0.21 -33.93
C THR A 200 10.73 0.12 -35.40
N PRO A 201 11.42 1.10 -36.01
CA PRO A 201 11.43 1.19 -37.46
C PRO A 201 12.22 0.01 -38.02
N VAL A 202 11.52 -0.75 -38.85
CA VAL A 202 12.01 -1.61 -39.92
C VAL A 202 13.22 -0.96 -40.60
N ASN A 203 14.44 -1.23 -40.14
CA ASN A 203 15.63 -0.71 -40.81
C ASN A 203 16.86 -1.63 -40.71
N ARG A 204 16.64 -2.95 -40.62
CA ARG A 204 17.70 -3.96 -40.83
C ARG A 204 17.86 -4.41 -42.29
N ALA A 205 17.10 -3.84 -43.23
CA ALA A 205 17.16 -4.26 -44.64
C ALA A 205 18.18 -3.47 -45.51
N VAL A 206 18.74 -2.34 -45.04
CA VAL A 206 19.52 -1.44 -45.93
C VAL A 206 21.04 -1.48 -45.68
N GLN A 207 21.52 -2.07 -44.59
CA GLN A 207 22.97 -2.12 -44.31
C GLN A 207 23.73 -3.25 -45.00
N GLY A 208 23.04 -4.17 -45.70
CA GLY A 208 23.66 -5.25 -46.46
C GLY A 208 24.18 -4.86 -47.85
N THR A 209 23.77 -3.72 -48.41
CA THR A 209 24.01 -3.43 -49.84
C THR A 209 25.16 -2.45 -50.11
N ILE A 210 25.74 -1.82 -49.08
CA ILE A 210 26.76 -0.77 -49.26
C ILE A 210 28.20 -1.28 -49.07
N GLN A 211 28.40 -2.48 -48.49
CA GLN A 211 29.74 -3.06 -48.29
C GLN A 211 30.33 -3.75 -49.53
N MET A 212 29.62 -3.77 -50.67
CA MET A 212 30.04 -4.52 -51.87
C MET A 212 30.57 -3.65 -53.03
N LYS A 213 30.98 -2.39 -52.79
CA LYS A 213 31.42 -1.50 -53.88
C LYS A 213 32.76 -0.78 -53.69
N THR A 214 33.55 -1.09 -52.67
CA THR A 214 34.80 -0.34 -52.39
C THR A 214 36.05 -1.22 -52.35
N ILE A 215 36.08 -2.29 -53.16
CA ILE A 215 37.29 -3.09 -53.39
C ILE A 215 37.47 -3.24 -54.90
N THR A 216 37.78 -2.15 -55.60
CA THR A 216 38.40 -2.21 -56.94
C THR A 216 39.08 -0.88 -57.23
N GLY A 217 40.41 -0.92 -57.34
CA GLY A 217 41.17 0.07 -58.09
C GLY A 217 42.06 0.99 -57.27
N THR A 218 43.32 0.59 -57.10
CA THR A 218 44.48 1.44 -57.39
C THR A 218 45.68 0.52 -57.65
N GLN A 219 46.02 0.42 -58.94
CA GLN A 219 47.34 0.05 -59.46
C GLN A 219 48.28 1.25 -59.33
#